data_AF-A0A950ERR2-F1
#
_entry.id   AF-A0A950ERR2-F1
#
_cell.length_a   1.000
_cell.length_b   1.000
_cell.length_c   1.000
_cell.angle_alpha   90.00
_cell.angle_beta   90.00
_cell.angle_gamma   90.00
#
_symmetry.space_group_name_H-M   'P 1'
#
loop_
_entity.id
_entity.type
_entity.pdbx_description
1 polymer ?
#
loop_
_entity_poly.entity_id
_entity_poly.type
_entity_poly.pdbx_seq_one_letter_code
_entity_poly.pdbx_strand_id
1 'polypeptide(L)' 'MTGFTPCAQAFIDARDLLLRHRTDYARAYAEFAWPKLDTFNWALDYFDVMARGNDNPALWIVDDLANGGTRYS' A
#
# COMPACT_ATOMS: atom_id res chain seq x y z
N MET A 1 5.76 19.79 -0.29
CA MET A 1 4.85 19.10 0.65
C MET A 1 5.48 17.74 1.00
N THR A 2 5.98 17.58 2.21
CA THR A 2 6.64 16.35 2.70
C THR A 2 5.67 15.61 3.60
N GLY A 3 4.84 14.73 3.03
CA GLY A 3 3.86 13.95 3.79
C GLY A 3 2.75 13.40 2.89
N PHE A 4 1.95 12.48 3.43
CA PHE A 4 0.75 11.96 2.78
C PHE A 4 -0.31 13.06 2.66
N THR A 5 -1.05 13.06 1.55
CA THR A 5 -2.23 13.92 1.38
C THR A 5 -3.36 13.46 2.32
N PRO A 6 -4.40 14.27 2.58
CA PRO A 6 -5.54 13.84 3.38
C PRO A 6 -6.23 12.58 2.84
N CYS A 7 -6.35 12.44 1.50
CA CYS A 7 -6.88 11.23 0.89
C CYS A 7 -5.96 10.02 1.11
N ALA A 8 -4.64 10.20 1.00
CA ALA A 8 -3.69 9.15 1.33
C ALA A 8 -3.73 8.76 2.81
N GLN A 9 -3.93 9.71 3.72
CA GLN A 9 -4.08 9.42 5.14
C GLN A 9 -5.35 8.60 5.42
N ALA A 10 -6.49 8.97 4.83
CA ALA A 10 -7.73 8.19 4.96
C ALA A 10 -7.58 6.75 4.42
N PHE A 11 -6.83 6.57 3.33
CA PHE A 11 -6.46 5.24 2.82
C PHE A 11 -5.59 4.47 3.83
N ILE A 12 -4.55 5.10 4.38
CA ILE A 12 -3.64 4.48 5.38
C ILE A 12 -4.43 4.04 6.60
N ASP A 13 -5.31 4.89 7.14
CA ASP A 13 -6.10 4.57 8.33
C ASP A 13 -7.02 3.35 8.08
N ALA A 14 -7.67 3.29 6.91
CA ALA A 14 -8.51 2.17 6.53
C ALA A 14 -7.71 0.87 6.37
N ARG A 15 -6.53 0.94 5.75
CA ARG A 15 -5.61 -0.21 5.61
C ARG A 15 -5.10 -0.68 6.98
N ASP A 16 -4.68 0.25 7.83
CA ASP A 16 -4.09 -0.06 9.13
C ASP A 16 -5.12 -0.69 10.08
N LEU A 17 -6.41 -0.35 9.96
CA LEU A 17 -7.50 -1.05 10.63
C LEU A 17 -7.55 -2.53 10.23
N LEU A 18 -7.51 -2.82 8.93
CA LEU A 18 -7.52 -4.20 8.43
C LEU A 18 -6.26 -4.97 8.87
N LEU A 19 -5.09 -4.35 8.83
CA LEU A 19 -3.84 -4.98 9.27
C LEU A 19 -3.82 -5.26 10.78
N ARG A 20 -4.41 -4.37 11.58
CA ARG A 20 -4.57 -4.55 13.03
C ARG A 20 -5.44 -5.75 13.35
N HIS A 21 -6.55 -5.90 12.64
CA HIS A 21 -7.51 -7.00 12.82
C HIS A 21 -7.29 -8.19 11.88
N ARG A 22 -6.09 -8.34 11.29
CA ARG A 22 -5.80 -9.34 10.24
C ARG A 22 -6.08 -10.80 10.63
N THR A 23 -6.16 -11.10 11.92
CA THR A 23 -6.49 -12.44 12.46
C THR A 23 -7.90 -12.53 13.06
N ASP A 24 -8.64 -11.42 13.10
CA ASP A 24 -10.02 -11.33 13.61
C ASP A 24 -10.93 -10.80 12.49
N TYR A 25 -11.37 -11.73 11.65
CA TYR A 25 -12.19 -11.41 10.49
C TYR A 25 -13.51 -10.74 10.87
N ALA A 26 -14.18 -11.22 11.92
CA ALA A 26 -15.47 -10.71 12.34
C ALA A 26 -15.37 -9.23 12.74
N ARG A 27 -14.32 -8.89 13.48
CA ARG A 27 -14.05 -7.52 13.90
C ARG A 27 -13.58 -6.63 12.75
N ALA A 28 -12.70 -7.13 11.89
CA ALA A 28 -12.28 -6.42 10.69
C ALA A 28 -13.50 -6.04 9.82
N TYR A 29 -14.41 -7.00 9.60
CA TYR A 29 -15.62 -6.78 8.81
C TYR A 29 -16.59 -5.79 9.47
N ALA A 30 -16.78 -5.88 10.79
CA ALA A 30 -17.71 -5.02 11.51
C ALA A 30 -17.23 -3.56 11.64
N GLU A 31 -15.92 -3.36 11.82
CA GLU A 31 -15.33 -2.03 12.04
C GLU A 31 -14.88 -1.34 10.75
N PHE A 32 -14.70 -2.07 9.65
CA PHE A 32 -14.26 -1.49 8.40
C PHE A 32 -15.33 -0.60 7.76
N ALA A 33 -14.92 0.60 7.37
CA ALA A 33 -15.68 1.50 6.54
C ALA A 33 -14.82 1.97 5.36
N TRP A 34 -15.42 2.01 4.16
CA TRP A 34 -14.73 2.54 2.98
C TRP A 34 -14.37 4.02 3.20
N PRO A 35 -13.10 4.42 3.01
CA PRO A 35 -12.71 5.81 3.12
C PRO A 35 -13.33 6.64 1.99
N LYS A 36 -13.69 7.89 2.28
CA LYS A 36 -14.12 8.85 1.26
C LYS A 36 -12.87 9.49 0.64
N LEU A 37 -12.68 9.29 -0.66
CA LEU A 37 -11.51 9.74 -1.40
C LEU A 37 -11.98 10.57 -2.60
N ASP A 38 -11.68 11.87 -2.61
CA ASP A 38 -12.10 12.76 -3.70
C ASP A 38 -11.14 12.65 -4.90
N THR A 39 -9.83 12.73 -4.66
CA THR A 39 -8.80 12.52 -5.67
C THR A 39 -7.68 11.70 -5.03
N PHE A 40 -7.51 10.48 -5.51
CA PHE A 40 -6.55 9.53 -4.96
C PHE A 40 -6.04 8.59 -6.04
N ASN A 41 -4.72 8.49 -6.15
CA ASN A 41 -4.02 7.49 -6.91
C ASN A 41 -3.08 6.73 -5.95
N TRP A 42 -3.32 5.43 -5.79
CA TRP A 42 -2.55 4.60 -4.86
C TRP A 42 -1.03 4.64 -5.11
N ALA A 43 -0.59 4.69 -6.37
CA ALA A 43 0.83 4.72 -6.71
C ALA A 43 1.46 6.06 -6.29
N LEU A 44 0.89 7.17 -6.77
CA LEU A 44 1.48 8.50 -6.57
C LEU A 44 1.31 9.03 -5.15
N ASP A 45 0.13 8.83 -4.56
CA ASP A 45 -0.25 9.47 -3.29
C ASP A 45 0.19 8.64 -2.07
N TYR A 46 0.33 7.32 -2.22
CA TYR A 46 0.74 6.44 -1.13
C TYR A 46 2.08 5.75 -1.42
N PHE A 47 2.19 4.98 -2.51
CA PHE A 47 3.34 4.11 -2.73
C PHE A 47 4.65 4.90 -2.92
N ASP A 48 4.67 5.88 -3.83
CA ASP A 48 5.83 6.73 -4.10
C ASP A 48 6.28 7.48 -2.84
N VAL A 49 5.32 7.90 -2.01
CA VAL A 49 5.62 8.60 -0.74
C VAL A 49 6.23 7.66 0.29
N MET A 50 5.69 6.46 0.43
CA MET A 50 6.19 5.43 1.34
C MET A 50 7.56 4.91 0.91
N ALA A 51 7.80 4.79 -0.39
CA ALA A 51 9.04 4.27 -0.96
C ALA A 51 10.19 5.29 -1.03
N ARG A 52 9.98 6.56 -0.64
CA ARG A 52 11.06 7.57 -0.69
C ARG A 52 12.26 7.13 0.13
N GLY A 53 13.41 7.06 -0.54
CA GLY A 53 14.68 6.65 0.08
C GLY A 53 14.76 5.15 0.38
N ASN A 54 13.87 4.34 -0.18
CA ASN A 54 13.94 2.88 -0.11
C ASN A 54 14.39 2.32 -1.46
N ASP A 55 15.66 1.90 -1.54
CA ASP A 55 16.26 1.34 -2.76
C ASP A 55 16.04 -0.19 -2.90
N ASN A 56 15.27 -0.81 -2.00
CA ASN A 56 14.95 -2.22 -2.12
C ASN A 56 14.00 -2.46 -3.29
N PRO A 57 14.16 -3.57 -4.03
CA PRO A 57 13.27 -3.90 -5.15
C PRO A 57 11.82 -4.05 -4.67
N ALA A 58 10.91 -3.31 -5.29
CA ALA A 58 9.49 -3.32 -4.97
C ALA A 58 8.77 -4.55 -5.53
N LEU A 59 9.12 -4.95 -6.77
CA LEU A 59 8.59 -6.12 -7.45
C LEU A 59 9.72 -6.89 -8.11
N TRP A 60 9.87 -8.16 -7.73
CA TRP A 60 10.78 -9.08 -8.38
C TRP A 60 9.98 -10.15 -9.12
N ILE A 61 10.02 -10.11 -10.45
CA ILE A 61 9.39 -11.12 -11.30
C ILE A 61 10.44 -12.19 -11.61
N VAL A 62 10.15 -13.42 -11.20
CA VAL A 62 11.00 -14.58 -11.48
C VAL A 62 10.30 -15.43 -12.55
N ASP A 63 11.01 -15.71 -13.64
CA ASP A 63 10.58 -16.62 -14.70
C ASP A 63 11.56 -17.81 -14.75
N ASP A 64 11.05 -19.02 -14.94
CA ASP A 64 11.77 -20.29 -14.83
C ASP A 64 12.74 -20.52 -16.02
N LEU A 65 12.67 -19.68 -17.05
CA LEU A 65 13.52 -19.77 -18.26
C LEU A 65 14.76 -18.86 -18.24
N ALA A 66 14.89 -17.97 -17.26
CA ALA A 66 16.05 -17.10 -17.14
C ALA A 66 16.60 -17.17 -15.71
N ASN A 67 17.75 -17.82 -15.55
CA ASN A 67 18.53 -17.97 -14.31
C ASN A 67 19.00 -16.61 -13.71
N GLY A 68 18.09 -15.67 -13.45
CA GLY A 68 18.41 -14.33 -12.96
C GLY A 68 17.23 -13.44 -12.59
N GLY A 69 16.01 -13.67 -13.12
CA GLY A 69 14.82 -12.86 -12.87
C GLY A 69 14.95 -11.37 -13.30
N THR A 70 13.82 -10.72 -13.59
CA THR A 70 13.82 -9.29 -13.95
C THR A 70 13.36 -8.47 -12.74
N ARG A 71 14.16 -7.48 -12.35
CA ARG A 71 13.89 -6.61 -11.20
C ARG A 71 13.34 -5.27 -11.66
N TYR A 72 12.24 -4.84 -11.06
CA TYR A 72 11.66 -3.53 -11.30
C TYR A 72 11.72 -2.69 -10.01
N SER A 73 12.11 -1.44 -10.17
CA SER A 73 12.10 -0.39 -9.14
C SER A 73 10.85 0.46 -9.28
#